data_AF-A0A933LR42-F1
#
_entry.id   AF-A0A933LR42-F1
#
_cell.length_a   1.000
_cell.length_b   1.000
_cell.length_c   1.000
_cell.angle_alpha   90.00
_cell.angle_beta   90.00
_cell.angle_gamma   90.00
#
_symmetry.space_group_name_H-M   'P 1'
#
loop_
_entity.id
_entity.type
_entity.pdbx_description
1 polymer ?
#
loop_
_entity_poly.entity_id
_entity_poly.type
_entity_poly.pdbx_seq_one_letter_code
_entity_poly.pdbx_strand_id
1 'polypeptide(L)'
;MPSLAPQRRARYAFDGENRLLIREQSSAALRSVQIVDGTIEVDGRNRLVYHADETSRLQDAPASHAFVFEGTWKLTPAHQLALTLRESEVSTRQTLYLSGRVLETNAHALVFTLQRNGEPDTAAQRLTLTGRWQADANNRLAFLIDKGQGEEDRLTLQGAWEIGEHHQLLYRTRARATAKHRVVERTLAFEGAWDITAKDRLAYRLSGATDSGFEFRASLQSRSLSAREGRVAYQVGIRVSRSARIQRRITLFGTWKLHRDLSVSFDVPYGDGRVHTLRFEGAIAVTARDRVAVALLRSQRQSLGITVTFTREATPDLGFFLRLRKEADETSVMGGVRGRF
;
A
#
# COMPACT_ATOMS: atom_id res chain seq x y z
N MET A 1 35.79 31.96 -30.88
CA MET A 1 34.74 31.36 -30.04
C MET A 1 33.52 31.15 -30.94
N PRO A 2 33.30 29.95 -31.50
CA PRO A 2 32.15 29.71 -32.35
C PRO A 2 30.88 29.73 -31.50
N SER A 3 29.95 30.60 -31.89
CA SER A 3 28.59 30.72 -31.36
C SER A 3 27.90 29.36 -31.41
N LEU A 4 27.54 28.80 -30.25
CA LEU A 4 26.68 27.63 -30.16
C LEU A 4 25.30 28.02 -30.70
N ALA A 5 24.90 27.41 -31.81
CA ALA A 5 23.56 27.55 -32.38
C ALA A 5 22.50 27.29 -31.29
N PRO A 6 21.32 27.96 -31.35
CA PRO A 6 20.26 27.76 -30.38
C PRO A 6 19.88 26.27 -30.34
N GLN A 7 20.12 25.63 -29.19
CA GLN A 7 19.75 24.24 -28.96
C GLN A 7 18.24 24.08 -29.23
N ARG A 8 17.90 23.29 -30.25
CA ARG A 8 16.51 23.10 -30.67
C ARG A 8 15.75 22.42 -29.53
N ARG A 9 14.72 23.07 -29.01
CA ARG A 9 13.84 22.49 -27.99
C ARG A 9 13.04 21.34 -28.61
N ALA A 10 13.25 20.12 -28.13
CA ALA A 10 12.50 18.96 -28.57
C ALA A 10 11.24 18.75 -27.69
N ARG A 11 10.18 18.21 -28.28
CA ARG A 11 9.03 17.65 -27.56
C ARG A 11 9.06 16.13 -27.64
N TYR A 12 8.80 15.49 -26.52
CA TYR A 12 8.82 14.06 -26.37
C TYR A 12 7.40 13.57 -26.06
N ALA A 13 7.04 12.42 -26.59
CA ALA A 13 5.83 11.69 -26.25
C ALA A 13 6.06 10.19 -26.44
N PHE A 14 5.17 9.37 -25.90
CA PHE A 14 5.09 7.95 -26.26
C PHE A 14 3.82 7.71 -27.05
N ASP A 15 3.89 6.84 -28.04
CA ASP A 15 2.69 6.37 -28.74
C ASP A 15 1.96 5.24 -27.98
N GLY A 16 0.96 4.63 -28.61
CA GLY A 16 0.21 3.52 -28.01
C GLY A 16 1.03 2.26 -27.75
N GLU A 17 2.20 2.14 -28.36
CA GLU A 17 3.13 0.99 -28.24
C GLU A 17 4.33 1.32 -27.35
N ASN A 18 4.30 2.49 -26.70
CA ASN A 18 5.39 3.01 -25.89
C ASN A 18 6.69 3.25 -26.67
N ARG A 19 6.60 3.56 -27.97
CA ARG A 19 7.74 4.04 -28.78
C ARG A 19 7.95 5.52 -28.57
N LEU A 20 9.21 5.97 -28.57
CA LEU A 20 9.53 7.37 -28.33
C LEU A 20 9.23 8.21 -29.58
N LEU A 21 8.38 9.22 -29.43
CA LEU A 21 8.07 10.22 -30.44
C LEU A 21 8.87 11.49 -30.16
N ILE A 22 9.73 11.90 -31.08
CA ILE A 22 10.51 13.14 -31.02
C ILE A 22 9.96 14.12 -32.03
N ARG A 23 9.59 15.32 -31.57
CA ARG A 23 9.11 16.42 -32.41
C ARG A 23 9.98 17.64 -32.21
N GLU A 24 10.58 18.13 -33.28
CA GLU A 24 11.30 19.39 -33.25
C GLU A 24 10.32 20.57 -33.13
N GLN A 25 10.65 21.54 -32.26
CA GLN A 25 9.95 22.83 -32.27
C GLN A 25 10.51 23.69 -33.42
N SER A 26 9.95 23.54 -34.62
CA SER A 26 10.17 24.47 -35.73
C SER A 26 8.88 25.24 -36.09
N SER A 27 9.04 26.43 -36.65
CA SER A 27 7.97 27.34 -37.09
C SER A 27 7.34 26.95 -38.43
N ALA A 28 7.81 25.90 -39.09
CA ALA A 28 7.30 25.46 -40.39
C ALA A 28 6.07 24.53 -40.25
N ALA A 29 5.12 24.66 -41.19
CA ALA A 29 3.78 24.07 -41.15
C ALA A 29 3.72 22.53 -41.24
N LEU A 30 4.84 21.86 -41.49
CA LEU A 30 4.94 20.39 -41.53
C LEU A 30 6.02 19.95 -40.54
N ARG A 31 5.59 19.49 -39.37
CA ARG A 31 6.47 19.00 -38.31
C ARG A 31 6.82 17.55 -38.58
N SER A 32 8.09 17.23 -38.84
CA SER A 32 8.57 15.85 -38.81
C SER A 32 8.36 15.29 -37.40
N VAL A 33 7.69 14.14 -37.32
CA VAL A 33 7.62 13.33 -36.11
C VAL A 33 8.55 12.16 -36.34
N GLN A 34 9.59 12.04 -35.54
CA GLN A 34 10.44 10.88 -35.56
C GLN A 34 9.93 9.86 -34.55
N ILE A 35 9.80 8.61 -34.99
CA ILE A 35 9.51 7.47 -34.15
C ILE A 35 10.82 6.72 -33.93
N VAL A 36 11.16 6.49 -32.67
CA VAL A 36 12.36 5.75 -32.28
C VAL A 36 11.88 4.49 -31.57
N ASP A 37 12.31 3.33 -32.06
CA ASP A 37 12.09 2.04 -31.42
C ASP A 37 13.13 1.83 -30.33
N GLY A 38 12.80 1.00 -29.33
CA GLY A 38 13.62 0.88 -28.15
C GLY A 38 12.90 0.30 -26.93
N THR A 39 13.61 0.32 -25.81
CA THR A 39 13.19 -0.27 -24.54
C THR A 39 13.16 0.77 -23.42
N ILE A 40 12.12 0.69 -22.59
CA ILE A 40 11.95 1.52 -21.40
C ILE A 40 12.44 0.82 -20.13
N GLU A 41 13.30 1.49 -19.38
CA GLU A 41 13.62 1.10 -18.01
C GLU A 41 13.49 2.26 -17.04
N VAL A 42 13.64 1.94 -15.76
CA VAL A 42 13.71 2.92 -14.70
C VAL A 42 15.01 2.68 -13.95
N ASP A 43 15.81 3.72 -13.77
CA ASP A 43 17.09 3.60 -13.09
C ASP A 43 16.95 3.63 -11.55
N GLY A 44 18.08 3.54 -10.84
CA GLY A 44 18.11 3.53 -9.37
C GLY A 44 17.60 4.82 -8.68
N ARG A 45 17.29 5.89 -9.42
CA ARG A 45 16.67 7.13 -8.90
C ARG A 45 15.25 7.32 -9.40
N ASN A 46 14.64 6.26 -9.89
CA ASN A 46 13.36 6.29 -10.55
C ASN A 46 13.28 7.34 -11.68
N ARG A 47 14.35 7.48 -12.48
CA ARG A 47 14.33 8.24 -13.75
C ARG A 47 13.97 7.29 -14.87
N LEU A 48 13.16 7.77 -15.80
CA LEU A 48 12.76 6.99 -16.97
C LEU A 48 13.92 7.01 -17.97
N VAL A 49 14.42 5.85 -18.37
CA VAL A 49 15.48 5.71 -19.36
C VAL A 49 14.92 4.98 -20.57
N TYR A 50 15.11 5.55 -21.76
CA TYR A 50 14.72 4.95 -23.02
C TYR A 50 15.95 4.59 -23.83
N HIS A 51 16.21 3.30 -24.03
CA HIS A 51 17.30 2.80 -24.85
C HIS A 51 16.82 2.59 -26.27
N ALA A 52 17.27 3.44 -27.20
CA ALA A 52 16.91 3.33 -28.60
C ALA A 52 17.60 2.13 -29.25
N ASP A 53 16.88 1.43 -30.12
CA ASP A 53 17.42 0.31 -30.89
C ASP A 53 18.43 0.81 -31.93
N GLU A 54 19.44 0.00 -32.23
CA GLU A 54 20.50 0.35 -33.18
C GLU A 54 20.00 0.64 -34.60
N THR A 55 18.82 0.14 -34.96
CA THR A 55 18.19 0.36 -36.27
C THR A 55 17.49 1.72 -36.37
N SER A 56 17.20 2.38 -35.25
CA SER A 56 16.54 3.70 -35.21
C SER A 56 17.54 4.86 -35.15
N ARG A 57 18.75 4.68 -35.70
CA ARG A 57 19.85 5.66 -35.66
C ARG A 57 19.40 7.03 -36.15
N LEU A 58 19.44 7.98 -35.23
CA LEU A 58 19.59 9.40 -35.52
C LEU A 58 20.95 9.61 -36.17
N GLN A 59 21.00 10.20 -37.38
CA GLN A 59 22.24 10.41 -38.13
C GLN A 59 23.31 11.22 -37.36
N ASP A 60 22.90 11.97 -36.31
CA ASP A 60 23.77 12.87 -35.54
C ASP A 60 23.77 12.62 -34.01
N ALA A 61 23.29 11.48 -33.51
CA ALA A 61 23.22 11.23 -32.06
C ALA A 61 24.53 10.67 -31.47
N PRO A 62 24.91 11.05 -30.23
CA PRO A 62 26.09 10.52 -29.54
C PRO A 62 25.97 9.01 -29.28
N ALA A 63 27.13 8.35 -29.06
CA ALA A 63 27.28 6.91 -28.92
C ALA A 63 26.51 6.25 -27.75
N SER A 64 25.99 7.02 -26.79
CA SER A 64 25.05 6.52 -25.78
C SER A 64 23.62 6.72 -26.26
N HIS A 65 22.98 5.65 -26.76
CA HIS A 65 21.63 5.64 -27.32
C HIS A 65 20.50 5.72 -26.27
N ALA A 66 20.76 6.32 -25.11
CA ALA A 66 19.83 6.38 -24.00
C ALA A 66 19.29 7.80 -23.80
N PHE A 67 17.96 7.95 -23.82
CA PHE A 67 17.28 9.18 -23.42
C PHE A 67 16.89 9.07 -21.94
N VAL A 68 17.44 9.95 -21.10
CA VAL A 68 17.12 9.99 -19.67
C VAL A 68 16.12 11.10 -19.40
N PHE A 69 14.97 10.74 -18.86
CA PHE A 69 13.87 11.64 -18.53
C PHE A 69 13.72 11.77 -17.02
N GLU A 70 13.92 12.98 -16.52
CA GLU A 70 13.71 13.34 -15.12
C GLU A 70 12.42 14.16 -14.96
N GLY A 71 11.64 13.82 -13.94
CA GLY A 71 10.36 14.47 -13.67
C GLY A 71 9.63 13.87 -12.48
N THR A 72 8.39 14.31 -12.32
CA THR A 72 7.46 13.89 -11.27
C THR A 72 6.52 12.82 -11.80
N TRP A 73 6.55 11.64 -11.20
CA TRP A 73 5.63 10.55 -11.47
C TRP A 73 4.24 10.82 -10.89
N LYS A 74 3.20 10.48 -11.67
CA LYS A 74 1.80 10.54 -11.26
C LYS A 74 1.01 9.37 -11.83
N LEU A 75 -0.03 9.00 -11.11
CA LEU A 75 -1.04 8.06 -11.59
C LEU A 75 -2.30 8.85 -11.95
N THR A 76 -2.78 8.69 -13.18
CA THR A 76 -4.03 9.33 -13.60
C THR A 76 -5.24 8.64 -12.94
N PRO A 77 -6.44 9.27 -12.95
CA PRO A 77 -7.66 8.61 -12.47
C PRO A 77 -8.01 7.32 -13.22
N ALA A 78 -7.50 7.14 -14.44
CA ALA A 78 -7.64 5.94 -15.25
C ALA A 78 -6.52 4.92 -15.01
N HIS A 79 -5.73 5.09 -13.95
CA HIS A 79 -4.59 4.22 -13.57
C HIS A 79 -3.47 4.17 -14.61
N GLN A 80 -3.36 5.21 -15.44
CA GLN A 80 -2.25 5.35 -16.38
C GLN A 80 -1.06 6.02 -15.68
N LEU A 81 0.13 5.49 -15.92
CA LEU A 81 1.36 6.07 -15.41
C LEU A 81 1.76 7.28 -16.28
N ALA A 82 2.07 8.40 -15.63
CA ALA A 82 2.47 9.63 -16.28
C ALA A 82 3.72 10.21 -15.61
N LEU A 83 4.62 10.77 -16.41
CA LEU A 83 5.82 11.46 -15.95
C LEU A 83 5.79 12.91 -16.45
N THR A 84 5.62 13.87 -15.55
CA THR A 84 5.75 15.30 -15.90
C THR A 84 7.22 15.70 -15.83
N LEU A 85 7.83 15.94 -16.98
CA LEU A 85 9.24 16.32 -17.10
C LEU A 85 9.52 17.65 -16.39
N ARG A 86 10.69 17.73 -15.77
CA ARG A 86 11.22 18.99 -15.27
C ARG A 86 11.53 19.90 -16.46
N GLU A 87 11.24 21.19 -16.31
CA GLU A 87 11.67 22.17 -17.30
C GLU A 87 13.20 22.30 -17.25
N SER A 88 13.82 22.35 -18.43
CA SER A 88 15.26 22.52 -18.59
C SER A 88 15.54 23.42 -19.79
N GLU A 89 16.80 23.80 -20.00
CA GLU A 89 17.21 24.60 -21.16
C GLU A 89 16.83 23.92 -22.49
N VAL A 90 16.90 22.58 -22.53
CA VAL A 90 16.67 21.75 -23.71
C VAL A 90 15.23 21.23 -23.84
N SER A 91 14.42 21.30 -22.79
CA SER A 91 13.06 20.73 -22.79
C SER A 91 12.05 21.60 -22.07
N THR A 92 10.94 21.90 -22.74
CA THR A 92 9.76 22.51 -22.10
C THR A 92 9.07 21.50 -21.20
N ARG A 93 8.45 21.98 -20.11
CA ARG A 93 7.58 21.16 -19.26
C ARG A 93 6.53 20.43 -20.12
N GLN A 94 6.53 19.10 -20.04
CA GLN A 94 5.60 18.24 -20.77
C GLN A 94 5.32 16.97 -19.96
N THR A 95 4.20 16.32 -20.22
CA THR A 95 3.83 15.08 -19.55
C THR A 95 3.91 13.92 -20.54
N LEU A 96 4.74 12.94 -20.21
CA LEU A 96 4.83 11.68 -20.93
C LEU A 96 3.82 10.72 -20.32
N TYR A 97 2.98 10.11 -21.15
CA TYR A 97 2.01 9.10 -20.73
C TYR A 97 2.49 7.74 -21.22
N LEU A 98 2.57 6.76 -20.32
CA LEU A 98 2.95 5.40 -20.65
C LEU A 98 1.69 4.56 -20.79
N SER A 99 1.60 3.81 -21.89
CA SER A 99 0.51 2.89 -22.19
C SER A 99 0.79 1.58 -21.47
N GLY A 100 0.32 1.48 -20.24
CA GLY A 100 0.55 0.31 -19.41
C GLY A 100 -0.47 0.19 -18.30
N ARG A 101 -0.29 -0.83 -17.47
CA ARG A 101 -1.17 -1.15 -16.35
C ARG A 101 -0.35 -1.69 -15.20
N VAL A 102 -0.84 -1.51 -13.98
CA VAL A 102 -0.23 -2.15 -12.81
C VAL A 102 -0.32 -3.67 -12.98
N LEU A 103 0.82 -4.33 -12.86
CA LEU A 103 0.96 -5.78 -12.97
C LEU A 103 0.96 -6.42 -11.58
N GLU A 104 1.85 -5.95 -10.71
CA GLU A 104 2.11 -6.54 -9.40
C GLU A 104 2.55 -5.48 -8.40
N THR A 105 2.39 -5.79 -7.12
CA THR A 105 2.83 -4.97 -6.00
C THR A 105 3.66 -5.82 -5.06
N ASN A 106 4.74 -5.24 -4.56
CA ASN A 106 5.61 -5.81 -3.55
C ASN A 106 5.94 -4.72 -2.52
N ALA A 107 6.52 -5.09 -1.39
CA ALA A 107 6.70 -4.14 -0.30
C ALA A 107 7.52 -2.90 -0.70
N HIS A 108 8.50 -3.05 -1.60
CA HIS A 108 9.36 -1.95 -2.03
C HIS A 108 9.25 -1.55 -3.50
N ALA A 109 8.27 -2.09 -4.21
CA ALA A 109 8.10 -1.77 -5.62
C ALA A 109 6.64 -1.75 -6.08
N LEU A 110 6.46 -1.09 -7.22
CA LEU A 110 5.24 -1.07 -7.99
C LEU A 110 5.62 -1.35 -9.44
N VAL A 111 5.15 -2.47 -9.97
CA VAL A 111 5.52 -2.93 -11.30
C VAL A 111 4.37 -2.74 -12.26
N PHE A 112 4.69 -2.15 -13.39
CA PHE A 112 3.79 -1.96 -14.52
C PHE A 112 4.18 -2.89 -15.66
N THR A 113 3.19 -3.36 -16.39
CA THR A 113 3.41 -3.92 -17.74
C THR A 113 3.05 -2.86 -18.76
N LEU A 114 3.96 -2.60 -19.68
CA LEU A 114 3.82 -1.66 -20.79
C LEU A 114 3.35 -2.45 -22.01
N GLN A 115 2.23 -2.04 -22.60
CA GLN A 115 1.65 -2.72 -23.74
C GLN A 115 2.41 -2.40 -25.03
N ARG A 116 2.69 -3.45 -25.82
CA ARG A 116 2.98 -3.35 -27.25
C ARG A 116 1.81 -3.97 -28.00
N ASN A 117 1.29 -3.31 -29.03
CA ASN A 117 0.14 -3.81 -29.76
C ASN A 117 0.47 -5.17 -30.40
N GLY A 118 -0.44 -6.14 -30.25
CA GLY A 118 -0.30 -7.46 -30.88
C GLY A 118 0.59 -8.46 -30.15
N GLU A 119 1.30 -8.05 -29.09
CA GLU A 119 2.12 -8.97 -28.29
C GLU A 119 1.32 -9.57 -27.11
N PRO A 120 1.56 -10.86 -26.79
CA PRO A 120 1.00 -11.46 -25.57
C PRO A 120 1.56 -10.77 -24.32
N ASP A 121 0.80 -10.79 -23.22
CA ASP A 121 1.21 -10.21 -21.92
C ASP A 121 2.59 -10.72 -21.42
N THR A 122 3.05 -11.88 -21.92
CA THR A 122 4.36 -12.47 -21.59
C THR A 122 5.54 -11.79 -22.30
N ALA A 123 5.31 -11.12 -23.43
CA ALA A 123 6.32 -10.35 -24.17
C ALA A 123 6.32 -8.85 -23.78
N ALA A 124 5.29 -8.42 -23.04
CA ALA A 124 5.14 -7.04 -22.62
C ALA A 124 6.27 -6.59 -21.68
N GLN A 125 6.82 -5.41 -21.94
CA GLN A 125 7.90 -4.83 -21.16
C GLN A 125 7.44 -4.53 -19.72
N ARG A 126 8.32 -4.77 -18.74
CA ARG A 126 8.08 -4.44 -17.33
C ARG A 126 8.79 -3.15 -16.95
N LEU A 127 8.08 -2.28 -16.25
CA LEU A 127 8.62 -1.07 -15.65
C LEU A 127 8.44 -1.16 -14.13
N THR A 128 9.54 -1.13 -13.39
CA THR A 128 9.53 -1.25 -11.92
C THR A 128 9.90 0.08 -11.29
N LEU A 129 8.97 0.64 -10.52
CA LEU A 129 9.26 1.80 -9.66
C LEU A 129 9.60 1.29 -8.26
N THR A 130 10.67 1.80 -7.66
CA THR A 130 11.08 1.47 -6.28
C THR A 130 10.58 2.52 -5.30
N GLY A 131 10.32 2.11 -4.05
CA GLY A 131 9.70 2.99 -3.07
C GLY A 131 9.09 2.25 -1.88
N ARG A 132 8.04 2.82 -1.29
CA ARG A 132 7.29 2.20 -0.18
C ARG A 132 5.80 2.49 -0.24
N TRP A 133 5.01 1.61 0.36
CA TRP A 133 3.57 1.78 0.46
C TRP A 133 3.17 2.51 1.74
N GLN A 134 2.15 3.36 1.63
CA GLN A 134 1.51 4.03 2.75
C GLN A 134 0.04 4.30 2.50
N ALA A 135 -0.74 4.49 3.56
CA ALA A 135 -2.05 5.10 3.45
C ALA A 135 -1.92 6.62 3.49
N ASP A 136 -2.67 7.33 2.64
CA ASP A 136 -2.74 8.78 2.73
C ASP A 136 -3.69 9.25 3.84
N ALA A 137 -3.79 10.56 4.06
CA ALA A 137 -4.68 11.16 5.06
C ALA A 137 -6.19 10.86 4.86
N ASN A 138 -6.56 10.32 3.70
CA ASN A 138 -7.91 9.94 3.30
C ASN A 138 -8.14 8.42 3.32
N ASN A 139 -7.21 7.65 3.89
CA ASN A 139 -7.17 6.18 3.91
C ASN A 139 -7.13 5.56 2.50
N ARG A 140 -6.61 6.26 1.49
CA ARG A 140 -6.34 5.71 0.16
C ARG A 140 -4.96 5.07 0.15
N LEU A 141 -4.80 4.04 -0.68
CA LEU A 141 -3.50 3.40 -0.87
C LEU A 141 -2.61 4.30 -1.74
N ALA A 142 -1.39 4.54 -1.30
CA ALA A 142 -0.41 5.31 -2.02
C ALA A 142 0.95 4.60 -2.03
N PHE A 143 1.65 4.72 -3.15
CA PHE A 143 3.04 4.33 -3.30
C PHE A 143 3.90 5.59 -3.35
N LEU A 144 4.89 5.68 -2.48
CA LEU A 144 5.89 6.73 -2.44
C LEU A 144 7.13 6.24 -3.17
N ILE A 145 7.39 6.83 -4.33
CA ILE A 145 8.54 6.51 -5.16
C ILE A 145 9.75 7.23 -4.58
N ASP A 146 10.83 6.51 -4.35
CA ASP A 146 12.09 7.09 -3.86
C ASP A 146 12.90 7.69 -5.01
N LYS A 147 13.15 9.00 -5.00
CA LYS A 147 13.95 9.70 -6.02
C LYS A 147 15.41 9.87 -5.59
N GLY A 148 15.77 9.40 -4.39
CA GLY A 148 17.03 9.67 -3.71
C GLY A 148 17.02 11.03 -3.01
N GLN A 149 17.98 11.23 -2.10
CA GLN A 149 18.16 12.49 -1.33
C GLN A 149 16.91 12.94 -0.54
N GLY A 150 16.01 12.01 -0.21
CA GLY A 150 14.77 12.29 0.51
C GLY A 150 13.65 12.89 -0.36
N GLU A 151 13.85 13.00 -1.68
CA GLU A 151 12.80 13.39 -2.62
C GLU A 151 11.87 12.21 -2.94
N GLU A 152 10.57 12.47 -3.01
CA GLU A 152 9.56 11.43 -3.23
C GLU A 152 8.43 11.89 -4.14
N ASP A 153 8.03 11.01 -5.06
CA ASP A 153 6.78 11.17 -5.82
C ASP A 153 5.68 10.29 -5.22
N ARG A 154 4.43 10.75 -5.25
CA ARG A 154 3.29 10.01 -4.69
C ARG A 154 2.33 9.53 -5.77
N LEU A 155 2.22 8.20 -5.93
CA LEU A 155 1.20 7.55 -6.74
C LEU A 155 0.03 7.13 -5.85
N THR A 156 -1.14 7.77 -5.99
CA THR A 156 -2.32 7.43 -5.19
C THR A 156 -3.32 6.64 -6.00
N LEU A 157 -3.70 5.47 -5.50
CA LEU A 157 -4.78 4.64 -6.03
C LEU A 157 -6.13 5.29 -5.71
N GLN A 158 -6.85 5.76 -6.73
CA GLN A 158 -8.04 6.62 -6.56
C GLN A 158 -9.32 5.87 -6.13
N GLY A 159 -9.26 4.55 -6.03
CA GLY A 159 -10.42 3.70 -5.72
C GLY A 159 -10.52 3.38 -4.24
N ALA A 160 -11.62 2.76 -3.85
CA ALA A 160 -11.69 2.08 -2.57
C ALA A 160 -10.98 0.72 -2.63
N TRP A 161 -10.53 0.26 -1.49
CA TRP A 161 -10.03 -1.09 -1.27
C TRP A 161 -11.00 -1.85 -0.36
N GLU A 162 -10.81 -3.15 -0.30
CA GLU A 162 -11.58 -4.08 0.52
C GLU A 162 -10.66 -5.13 1.15
N ILE A 163 -11.25 -5.98 1.98
CA ILE A 163 -10.54 -7.10 2.61
C ILE A 163 -11.05 -8.39 2.00
N GLY A 164 -10.13 -9.20 1.50
CA GLY A 164 -10.43 -10.53 0.99
C GLY A 164 -10.70 -11.53 2.11
N GLU A 165 -11.13 -12.73 1.73
CA GLU A 165 -11.51 -13.81 2.66
C GLU A 165 -10.36 -14.24 3.59
N HIS A 166 -9.11 -14.05 3.13
CA HIS A 166 -7.89 -14.39 3.87
C HIS A 166 -7.22 -13.19 4.53
N HIS A 167 -8.00 -12.17 4.92
CA HIS A 167 -7.53 -10.93 5.54
C HIS A 167 -6.54 -10.11 4.68
N GLN A 168 -6.38 -10.43 3.40
CA GLN A 168 -5.57 -9.68 2.47
C GLN A 168 -6.23 -8.37 2.04
N LEU A 169 -5.44 -7.34 1.80
CA LEU A 169 -5.95 -6.08 1.27
C LEU A 169 -6.07 -6.16 -0.25
N LEU A 170 -7.28 -5.90 -0.77
CA LEU A 170 -7.60 -6.00 -2.19
C LEU A 170 -7.97 -4.64 -2.76
N TYR A 171 -7.41 -4.30 -3.91
CA TYR A 171 -7.73 -3.09 -4.65
C TYR A 171 -8.24 -3.43 -6.04
N ARG A 172 -9.52 -3.15 -6.30
CA ARG A 172 -10.14 -3.42 -7.61
C ARG A 172 -10.13 -2.18 -8.49
N THR A 173 -9.70 -2.35 -9.73
CA THR A 173 -9.77 -1.34 -10.79
C THR A 173 -10.69 -1.83 -11.89
N ARG A 174 -11.40 -0.90 -12.52
CA ARG A 174 -12.23 -1.17 -13.69
C ARG A 174 -11.76 -0.27 -14.82
N ALA A 175 -11.25 -0.88 -15.87
CA ALA A 175 -10.87 -0.19 -17.10
C ALA A 175 -11.84 -0.56 -18.21
N ARG A 176 -12.23 0.41 -19.05
CA ARG A 176 -13.04 0.14 -20.24
C ARG A 176 -12.10 -0.23 -21.38
N ALA A 177 -12.22 -1.45 -21.90
CA ALA A 177 -11.48 -1.85 -23.09
C ALA A 177 -12.06 -1.13 -24.32
N THR A 178 -11.23 -0.33 -24.99
CA THR A 178 -11.58 0.56 -26.11
C THR A 178 -12.14 -0.19 -27.31
N ALA A 179 -11.69 -1.42 -27.58
CA ALA A 179 -12.08 -2.15 -28.79
C ALA A 179 -13.48 -2.79 -28.75
N LYS A 180 -14.08 -3.02 -27.56
CA LYS A 180 -15.34 -3.80 -27.44
C LYS A 180 -16.32 -3.29 -26.37
N HIS A 181 -16.11 -2.10 -25.80
CA HIS A 181 -16.85 -1.58 -24.64
C HIS A 181 -16.89 -2.50 -23.40
N ARG A 182 -16.09 -3.57 -23.38
CA ARG A 182 -16.03 -4.54 -22.29
C ARG A 182 -15.34 -3.89 -21.09
N VAL A 183 -15.94 -3.99 -19.92
CA VAL A 183 -15.30 -3.61 -18.66
C VAL A 183 -14.37 -4.74 -18.24
N VAL A 184 -13.09 -4.44 -18.11
CA VAL A 184 -12.09 -5.36 -17.56
C VAL A 184 -11.85 -4.95 -16.11
N GLU A 185 -12.20 -5.85 -15.20
CA GLU A 185 -11.90 -5.69 -13.77
C GLU A 185 -10.58 -6.37 -13.45
N ARG A 186 -9.77 -5.71 -12.62
CA ARG A 186 -8.47 -6.23 -12.17
C ARG A 186 -8.34 -6.00 -10.67
N THR A 187 -7.75 -6.97 -9.99
CA THR A 187 -7.54 -6.91 -8.55
C THR A 187 -6.05 -6.91 -8.27
N LEU A 188 -5.57 -5.90 -7.55
CA LEU A 188 -4.26 -5.92 -6.90
C LEU A 188 -4.47 -6.49 -5.50
N ALA A 189 -3.77 -7.57 -5.19
CA ALA A 189 -3.76 -8.17 -3.86
C ALA A 189 -2.45 -7.79 -3.17
N PHE A 190 -2.53 -7.32 -1.93
CA PHE A 190 -1.37 -6.99 -1.12
C PHE A 190 -1.18 -8.07 -0.07
N GLU A 191 -0.01 -8.69 -0.06
CA GLU A 191 0.36 -9.66 0.96
C GLU A 191 0.94 -8.97 2.19
N GLY A 192 0.42 -9.31 3.37
CA GLY A 192 0.79 -8.64 4.60
C GLY A 192 0.02 -9.15 5.81
N ALA A 193 0.14 -8.42 6.91
CA ALA A 193 -0.56 -8.72 8.15
C ALA A 193 -1.14 -7.43 8.78
N TRP A 194 -2.34 -7.56 9.32
CA TRP A 194 -2.99 -6.53 10.12
C TRP A 194 -2.36 -6.41 11.50
N ASP A 195 -2.22 -5.19 11.99
CA ASP A 195 -1.73 -4.81 13.32
C ASP A 195 -2.59 -3.68 13.91
N ILE A 196 -2.79 -3.71 15.24
CA ILE A 196 -3.56 -2.70 15.97
C ILE A 196 -2.57 -1.75 16.64
N THR A 197 -2.25 -0.65 15.95
CA THR A 197 -1.20 0.28 16.38
C THR A 197 -1.68 1.29 17.42
N ALA A 198 -2.97 1.66 17.40
CA ALA A 198 -3.59 2.54 18.38
C ALA A 198 -5.10 2.31 18.47
N LYS A 199 -5.75 2.94 19.45
CA LYS A 199 -7.21 2.88 19.65
C LYS A 199 -8.02 3.23 18.38
N ASP A 200 -7.53 4.21 17.61
CA ASP A 200 -8.16 4.77 16.43
C ASP A 200 -7.39 4.46 15.14
N ARG A 201 -6.48 3.47 15.18
CA ARG A 201 -5.61 3.13 14.06
C ARG A 201 -5.44 1.64 13.85
N LEU A 202 -5.49 1.26 12.59
CA LEU A 202 -5.25 -0.10 12.14
C LEU A 202 -4.18 -0.06 11.05
N ALA A 203 -3.11 -0.83 11.21
CA ALA A 203 -2.04 -0.92 10.22
C ALA A 203 -2.13 -2.23 9.45
N TYR A 204 -1.76 -2.21 8.17
CA TYR A 204 -1.52 -3.39 7.36
C TYR A 204 -0.06 -3.38 6.92
N ARG A 205 0.77 -4.23 7.50
CA ARG A 205 2.22 -4.31 7.24
C ARG A 205 2.46 -5.28 6.08
N LEU A 206 3.15 -4.83 5.03
CA LEU A 206 3.44 -5.69 3.89
C LEU A 206 4.52 -6.71 4.23
N SER A 207 4.39 -7.93 3.72
CA SER A 207 5.41 -8.96 3.91
C SER A 207 6.75 -8.52 3.31
N GLY A 208 7.84 -8.74 4.04
CA GLY A 208 9.21 -8.48 3.56
C GLY A 208 9.75 -7.07 3.82
N ALA A 209 9.02 -6.19 4.52
CA ALA A 209 9.50 -4.84 4.88
C ALA A 209 8.86 -4.31 6.17
N THR A 210 9.60 -3.49 6.93
CA THR A 210 9.09 -2.85 8.15
C THR A 210 8.55 -1.44 7.94
N ASP A 211 9.03 -0.76 6.90
CA ASP A 211 8.73 0.64 6.55
C ASP A 211 7.62 0.77 5.49
N SER A 212 7.15 -0.35 4.95
CA SER A 212 6.10 -0.40 3.93
C SER A 212 4.81 -1.01 4.47
N GLY A 213 3.73 -0.26 4.40
CA GLY A 213 2.44 -0.68 4.91
C GLY A 213 1.45 0.46 5.05
N PHE A 214 0.20 0.12 5.25
CA PHE A 214 -0.90 1.07 5.26
C PHE A 214 -1.38 1.34 6.67
N GLU A 215 -1.26 2.58 7.16
CA GLU A 215 -1.79 2.96 8.47
C GLU A 215 -3.11 3.73 8.31
N PHE A 216 -4.22 3.08 8.64
CA PHE A 216 -5.56 3.62 8.46
C PHE A 216 -6.08 4.25 9.74
N ARG A 217 -6.72 5.42 9.60
CA ARG A 217 -7.60 5.97 10.64
C ARG A 217 -8.89 5.16 10.67
N ALA A 218 -9.11 4.45 11.77
CA ALA A 218 -10.14 3.44 11.91
C ALA A 218 -10.81 3.53 13.28
N SER A 219 -12.13 3.42 13.34
CA SER A 219 -12.85 3.39 14.61
C SER A 219 -13.23 1.96 14.97
N LEU A 220 -12.84 1.51 16.16
CA LEU A 220 -13.29 0.23 16.69
C LEU A 220 -14.82 0.24 16.86
N GLN A 221 -15.50 -0.81 16.38
CA GLN A 221 -16.96 -0.89 16.45
C GLN A 221 -17.49 -1.32 17.82
N SER A 222 -16.74 -2.16 18.55
CA SER A 222 -17.07 -2.53 19.93
C SER A 222 -15.86 -2.43 20.84
N ARG A 223 -16.00 -1.71 21.95
CA ARG A 223 -14.97 -1.59 22.99
C ARG A 223 -14.93 -2.79 23.94
N SER A 224 -16.01 -3.57 23.99
CA SER A 224 -16.09 -4.79 24.80
C SER A 224 -16.20 -5.98 23.87
N LEU A 225 -15.19 -6.85 23.90
CA LEU A 225 -15.10 -8.02 23.04
C LEU A 225 -15.26 -9.28 23.89
N SER A 226 -16.03 -10.23 23.40
CA SER A 226 -16.05 -11.58 23.94
C SER A 226 -14.95 -12.40 23.28
N ALA A 227 -14.05 -13.02 24.06
CA ALA A 227 -13.01 -13.89 23.53
C ALA A 227 -13.60 -15.02 22.65
N ARG A 228 -14.81 -15.50 22.96
CA ARG A 228 -15.51 -16.55 22.21
C ARG A 228 -15.98 -16.12 20.82
N GLU A 229 -16.19 -14.83 20.60
CA GLU A 229 -16.60 -14.34 19.27
C GLU A 229 -15.48 -14.45 18.24
N GLY A 230 -14.21 -14.53 18.69
CA GLY A 230 -13.07 -14.76 17.80
C GLY A 230 -12.89 -13.70 16.72
N ARG A 231 -13.33 -12.45 16.96
CA ARG A 231 -13.23 -11.39 15.97
C ARG A 231 -13.02 -10.00 16.56
N VAL A 232 -12.46 -9.11 15.75
CA VAL A 232 -12.35 -7.67 16.01
C VAL A 232 -12.85 -6.92 14.79
N ALA A 233 -13.73 -5.95 15.00
CA ALA A 233 -14.33 -5.17 13.91
C ALA A 233 -13.98 -3.68 14.02
N TYR A 234 -13.48 -3.13 12.92
CA TYR A 234 -13.17 -1.72 12.73
C TYR A 234 -14.02 -1.13 11.61
N GLN A 235 -14.23 0.18 11.66
CA GLN A 235 -14.84 0.95 10.59
C GLN A 235 -13.85 1.98 10.07
N VAL A 236 -13.61 1.95 8.76
CA VAL A 236 -12.69 2.85 8.06
C VAL A 236 -13.49 3.66 7.05
N GLY A 237 -13.31 4.98 7.08
CA GLY A 237 -13.84 5.87 6.05
C GLY A 237 -12.77 6.16 5.00
N ILE A 238 -13.03 5.78 3.75
CA ILE A 238 -12.14 6.00 2.60
C ILE A 238 -12.76 7.11 1.75
N ARG A 239 -12.02 8.19 1.51
CA ARG A 239 -12.49 9.27 0.62
C ARG A 239 -11.96 9.01 -0.80
N VAL A 240 -12.86 8.64 -1.71
CA VAL A 240 -12.51 8.31 -3.11
C VAL A 240 -12.54 9.53 -4.03
N SER A 241 -13.30 10.57 -3.68
CA SER A 241 -13.31 11.85 -4.38
C SER A 241 -13.59 13.00 -3.40
N ARG A 242 -13.62 14.25 -3.87
CA ARG A 242 -13.97 15.40 -3.02
C ARG A 242 -15.37 15.27 -2.40
N SER A 243 -16.32 14.65 -3.12
CA SER A 243 -17.72 14.51 -2.72
C SER A 243 -18.09 13.12 -2.20
N ALA A 244 -17.29 12.09 -2.47
CA ALA A 244 -17.63 10.71 -2.14
C ALA A 244 -16.71 10.13 -1.05
N ARG A 245 -17.33 9.66 0.04
CA ARG A 245 -16.70 8.89 1.12
C ARG A 245 -17.42 7.55 1.27
N ILE A 246 -16.66 6.47 1.25
CA ILE A 246 -17.16 5.11 1.43
C ILE A 246 -16.75 4.65 2.82
N GLN A 247 -17.70 4.13 3.58
CA GLN A 247 -17.41 3.46 4.85
C GLN A 247 -17.22 1.97 4.59
N ARG A 248 -16.14 1.40 5.11
CA ARG A 248 -15.83 -0.03 5.03
C ARG A 248 -15.69 -0.59 6.43
N ARG A 249 -16.30 -1.75 6.66
CA ARG A 249 -16.11 -2.54 7.86
C ARG A 249 -14.99 -3.54 7.62
N ILE A 250 -14.03 -3.55 8.52
CA ILE A 250 -12.91 -4.49 8.56
C ILE A 250 -13.19 -5.43 9.71
N THR A 251 -13.36 -6.72 9.42
CA THR A 251 -13.52 -7.74 10.47
C THR A 251 -12.33 -8.68 10.37
N LEU A 252 -11.53 -8.72 11.43
CA LEU A 252 -10.43 -9.68 11.58
C LEU A 252 -10.95 -10.85 12.40
N PHE A 253 -10.84 -12.05 11.86
CA PHE A 253 -11.19 -13.29 12.55
C PHE A 253 -9.93 -13.96 13.08
N GLY A 254 -10.01 -14.54 14.27
CA GLY A 254 -8.86 -15.11 14.95
C GLY A 254 -9.21 -15.71 16.30
N THR A 255 -8.18 -16.08 17.05
CA THR A 255 -8.32 -16.71 18.37
C THR A 255 -7.70 -15.84 19.44
N TRP A 256 -8.50 -15.48 20.44
CA TRP A 256 -8.03 -14.80 21.64
C TRP A 256 -7.40 -15.80 22.61
N LYS A 257 -6.22 -15.47 23.12
CA LYS A 257 -5.50 -16.26 24.14
C LYS A 257 -5.13 -15.35 25.30
N LEU A 258 -5.35 -15.83 26.52
CA LEU A 258 -4.91 -15.19 27.75
C LEU A 258 -3.69 -15.92 28.28
N HIS A 259 -2.59 -15.18 28.47
CA HIS A 259 -1.33 -15.73 28.97
C HIS A 259 -1.23 -15.58 30.50
N ARG A 260 -0.28 -16.30 31.11
CA ARG A 260 -0.09 -16.29 32.57
C ARG A 260 0.41 -14.95 33.12
N ASP A 261 1.16 -14.22 32.29
CA ASP A 261 1.61 -12.84 32.57
C ASP A 261 0.50 -11.80 32.35
N LEU A 262 -0.73 -12.26 32.10
CA LEU A 262 -1.92 -11.44 31.85
C LEU A 262 -1.88 -10.68 30.53
N SER A 263 -0.85 -10.91 29.71
CA SER A 263 -0.87 -10.48 28.32
C SER A 263 -1.97 -11.24 27.57
N VAL A 264 -2.51 -10.58 26.56
CA VAL A 264 -3.52 -11.14 25.68
C VAL A 264 -2.93 -11.21 24.30
N SER A 265 -3.15 -12.32 23.59
CA SER A 265 -2.83 -12.39 22.18
C SER A 265 -4.06 -12.68 21.31
N PHE A 266 -4.04 -12.17 20.08
CA PHE A 266 -5.03 -12.46 19.06
C PHE A 266 -4.33 -13.03 17.84
N ASP A 267 -4.57 -14.32 17.58
CA ASP A 267 -3.95 -15.05 16.50
C ASP A 267 -4.85 -15.00 15.26
N VAL A 268 -4.38 -14.35 14.20
CA VAL A 268 -5.10 -14.18 12.93
C VAL A 268 -4.51 -15.11 11.88
N PRO A 269 -5.27 -16.08 11.35
CA PRO A 269 -4.82 -16.92 10.24
C PRO A 269 -4.90 -16.18 8.89
N TYR A 270 -3.94 -16.46 8.02
CA TYR A 270 -3.86 -15.95 6.65
C TYR A 270 -3.89 -17.10 5.64
N GLY A 271 -4.17 -16.77 4.37
CA GLY A 271 -4.42 -17.76 3.31
C GLY A 271 -3.20 -18.61 2.92
N ASP A 272 -2.00 -18.13 3.24
CA ASP A 272 -0.74 -18.85 3.03
C ASP A 272 -0.37 -19.79 4.19
N GLY A 273 -1.29 -20.00 5.13
CA GLY A 273 -1.08 -20.83 6.32
C GLY A 273 -0.31 -20.14 7.44
N ARG A 274 0.16 -18.89 7.26
CA ARG A 274 0.77 -18.13 8.35
C ARG A 274 -0.29 -17.72 9.36
N VAL A 275 0.15 -17.65 10.61
CA VAL A 275 -0.63 -17.08 11.71
C VAL A 275 0.12 -15.85 12.22
N HIS A 276 -0.53 -14.68 12.19
CA HIS A 276 0.01 -13.46 12.78
C HIS A 276 -0.55 -13.27 14.18
N THR A 277 0.33 -13.20 15.17
CA THR A 277 -0.04 -13.01 16.57
C THR A 277 0.08 -11.54 16.95
N LEU A 278 -1.05 -10.92 17.29
CA LEU A 278 -1.09 -9.60 17.90
C LEU A 278 -0.98 -9.74 19.41
N ARG A 279 0.06 -9.18 20.03
CA ARG A 279 0.27 -9.27 21.48
C ARG A 279 -0.01 -7.93 22.16
N PHE A 280 -0.76 -8.00 23.24
CA PHE A 280 -1.17 -6.87 24.05
C PHE A 280 -0.77 -7.11 25.50
N GLU A 281 -0.31 -6.06 26.17
CA GLU A 281 -0.26 -6.04 27.63
C GLU A 281 -1.70 -5.96 28.18
N GLY A 282 -1.91 -6.44 29.40
CA GLY A 282 -3.23 -6.47 30.01
C GLY A 282 -3.26 -5.74 31.34
N ALA A 283 -4.27 -4.90 31.55
CA ALA A 283 -4.69 -4.47 32.89
C ALA A 283 -5.99 -5.20 33.24
N ILE A 284 -5.95 -6.04 34.29
CA ILE A 284 -7.11 -6.83 34.68
C ILE A 284 -8.14 -5.96 35.41
N ALA A 285 -9.40 -6.08 35.00
CA ALA A 285 -10.54 -5.86 35.88
C ALA A 285 -11.24 -7.22 36.07
N VAL A 286 -11.14 -7.81 37.26
CA VAL A 286 -11.89 -9.05 37.56
C VAL A 286 -13.30 -8.63 37.92
N THR A 287 -14.29 -9.09 37.14
CA THR A 287 -15.67 -8.57 37.24
C THR A 287 -16.63 -9.55 37.92
N ALA A 288 -16.39 -10.88 37.84
CA ALA A 288 -17.27 -11.89 38.45
C ALA A 288 -16.57 -13.25 38.66
N ARG A 289 -17.21 -14.14 39.44
CA ARG A 289 -16.89 -15.57 39.50
C ARG A 289 -16.99 -16.12 38.06
N ASP A 290 -15.92 -16.68 37.52
CA ASP A 290 -15.80 -17.26 36.15
C ASP A 290 -15.62 -16.29 34.97
N ARG A 291 -15.38 -15.00 35.19
CA ARG A 291 -15.06 -14.04 34.12
C ARG A 291 -13.85 -13.17 34.45
N VAL A 292 -12.98 -13.00 33.45
CA VAL A 292 -11.87 -12.05 33.51
C VAL A 292 -11.98 -11.09 32.34
N ALA A 293 -12.08 -9.80 32.66
CA ALA A 293 -12.02 -8.74 31.68
C ALA A 293 -10.60 -8.15 31.69
N VAL A 294 -9.96 -8.14 30.53
CA VAL A 294 -8.61 -7.60 30.35
C VAL A 294 -8.69 -6.38 29.47
N ALA A 295 -8.36 -5.21 30.02
CA ALA A 295 -8.17 -4.00 29.23
C ALA A 295 -6.84 -4.11 28.48
N LEU A 296 -6.88 -3.98 27.15
CA LEU A 296 -5.72 -4.13 26.29
C LEU A 296 -4.88 -2.86 26.29
N LEU A 297 -3.58 -3.05 26.50
CA LEU A 297 -2.55 -2.03 26.50
C LEU A 297 -1.50 -2.35 25.43
N ARG A 298 -0.84 -1.31 24.91
CA ARG A 298 0.36 -1.45 24.07
C ARG A 298 1.62 -1.58 24.95
N SER A 299 2.77 -1.87 24.33
CA SER A 299 4.09 -2.00 24.99
C SER A 299 4.57 -0.76 25.77
N GLN A 300 3.89 0.38 25.65
CA GLN A 300 4.14 1.61 26.42
C GLN A 300 3.04 1.89 27.45
N ARG A 301 2.25 0.86 27.82
CA ARG A 301 1.07 0.95 28.70
C ARG A 301 -0.03 1.90 28.22
N GLN A 302 -0.01 2.27 26.94
CA GLN A 302 -1.06 3.09 26.35
C GLN A 302 -2.31 2.23 26.13
N SER A 303 -3.45 2.67 26.67
CA SER A 303 -4.71 1.97 26.49
C SER A 303 -5.19 1.98 25.04
N LEU A 304 -5.58 0.82 24.54
CA LEU A 304 -6.25 0.69 23.24
C LEU A 304 -7.76 0.95 23.33
N GLY A 305 -8.31 1.15 24.55
CA GLY A 305 -9.74 1.31 24.76
C GLY A 305 -10.57 0.06 24.41
N ILE A 306 -9.92 -1.10 24.41
CA ILE A 306 -10.50 -2.42 24.14
C ILE A 306 -10.45 -3.22 25.44
N THR A 307 -11.54 -3.87 25.78
CA THR A 307 -11.61 -4.83 26.88
C THR A 307 -12.03 -6.18 26.31
N VAL A 308 -11.25 -7.22 26.56
CA VAL A 308 -11.57 -8.58 26.15
C VAL A 308 -12.04 -9.35 27.38
N THR A 309 -13.24 -9.92 27.30
CA THR A 309 -13.80 -10.76 28.36
C THR A 309 -13.56 -12.23 28.03
N PHE A 310 -12.80 -12.89 28.90
CA PHE A 310 -12.60 -14.33 28.93
C PHE A 310 -13.59 -14.94 29.91
N THR A 311 -14.12 -16.10 29.53
CA THR A 311 -15.00 -16.93 30.37
C THR A 311 -14.31 -18.26 30.58
N ARG A 312 -14.66 -18.99 31.64
CA ARG A 312 -14.10 -20.32 31.93
C ARG A 312 -14.14 -21.28 30.73
N GLU A 313 -15.23 -21.33 29.96
CA GLU A 313 -15.30 -22.21 28.78
C GLU A 313 -14.33 -21.82 27.66
N ALA A 314 -13.94 -20.55 27.55
CA ALA A 314 -12.94 -20.11 26.58
C ALA A 314 -11.50 -20.41 27.02
N THR A 315 -11.30 -20.82 28.27
CA THR A 315 -10.00 -21.04 28.90
C THR A 315 -10.08 -22.19 29.91
N PRO A 316 -10.41 -23.43 29.48
CA PRO A 316 -10.73 -24.53 30.40
C PRO A 316 -9.59 -24.90 31.35
N ASP A 317 -8.35 -24.67 30.93
CA ASP A 317 -7.13 -24.99 31.69
C ASP A 317 -6.72 -23.89 32.69
N LEU A 318 -7.41 -22.73 32.68
CA LEU A 318 -7.14 -21.60 33.54
C LEU A 318 -8.27 -21.43 34.56
N GLY A 319 -7.95 -21.65 35.83
CA GLY A 319 -8.79 -21.25 36.96
C GLY A 319 -8.58 -19.78 37.28
N PHE A 320 -9.65 -19.00 37.32
CA PHE A 320 -9.58 -17.61 37.77
C PHE A 320 -9.90 -17.52 39.25
N PHE A 321 -9.10 -16.77 40.01
CA PHE A 321 -9.39 -16.52 41.41
C PHE A 321 -9.36 -15.03 41.74
N LEU A 322 -10.20 -14.65 42.69
CA LEU A 322 -10.22 -13.34 43.30
C LEU A 322 -10.05 -13.56 44.80
N ARG A 323 -8.96 -13.03 45.36
CA ARG A 323 -8.67 -13.08 46.79
C ARG A 323 -8.78 -11.68 47.35
N LEU A 324 -9.79 -11.47 48.19
CA LEU A 324 -9.87 -10.30 49.06
C LEU A 324 -8.86 -10.49 50.18
N ARG A 325 -7.92 -9.56 50.33
CA ARG A 325 -6.97 -9.53 51.44
C ARG A 325 -7.26 -8.27 52.24
N LYS A 326 -7.65 -8.46 53.50
CA LYS A 326 -7.86 -7.38 54.47
C LYS A 326 -6.72 -7.41 55.46
N GLU A 327 -5.92 -6.35 55.53
CA GLU A 327 -4.75 -6.26 56.38
C GLU A 327 -4.80 -4.92 57.13
N ALA A 328 -4.98 -5.00 58.45
CA ALA A 328 -5.11 -3.92 59.46
C ALA A 328 -6.03 -2.72 59.12
N ASP A 329 -5.79 -1.99 58.03
CA ASP A 329 -6.60 -0.86 57.54
C ASP A 329 -6.78 -0.80 56.00
N GLU A 330 -6.19 -1.72 55.23
CA GLU A 330 -6.36 -1.80 53.78
C GLU A 330 -7.16 -3.04 53.36
N THR A 331 -8.16 -2.80 52.51
CA THR A 331 -8.84 -3.87 51.77
C THR A 331 -8.27 -3.88 50.36
N SER A 332 -7.44 -4.88 50.06
CA SER A 332 -6.90 -5.09 48.72
C SER A 332 -7.64 -6.23 48.02
N VAL A 333 -7.91 -6.05 46.73
CA VAL A 333 -8.48 -7.09 45.86
C VAL A 333 -7.35 -7.64 45.00
N MET A 334 -7.01 -8.91 45.19
CA MET A 334 -5.97 -9.58 44.42
C MET A 334 -6.63 -10.57 43.45
N GLY A 335 -6.65 -10.23 42.17
CA GLY A 335 -7.04 -11.14 41.10
C GLY A 335 -5.85 -11.95 40.60
N GLY A 336 -6.03 -13.23 40.30
CA GLY A 336 -4.98 -14.05 39.72
C GLY A 336 -5.51 -15.20 38.86
N VAL A 337 -4.62 -15.78 38.08
CA VAL A 337 -4.89 -16.92 37.20
C VAL A 337 -4.10 -18.13 37.72
N ARG A 338 -4.76 -19.27 37.90
CA ARG A 338 -4.17 -20.53 38.36
C ARG A 338 -4.40 -21.62 37.30
N GLY A 339 -3.34 -22.11 36.68
CA GLY A 339 -3.42 -23.28 35.79
C GLY A 339 -3.44 -24.59 36.57
N ARG A 340 -4.17 -25.59 36.08
CA ARG A 340 -3.93 -27.01 36.44
C ARG A 340 -3.00 -27.61 35.39
N PHE A 341 -1.94 -28.29 35.84
CA PHE A 341 -1.06 -29.10 35.00
C PHE A 341 -1.23 -30.55 35.41
#